data_AF-A0A3D0WDS6-F1
#
_entry.id   AF-A0A3D0WDS6-F1
#
_cell.length_a   1.000
_cell.length_b   1.000
_cell.length_c   1.000
_cell.angle_alpha   90.00
_cell.angle_beta   90.00
_cell.angle_gamma   90.00
#
_symmetry.space_group_name_H-M   'P 1'
#
loop_
_entity.id
_entity.type
_entity.pdbx_description
1 polymer ?
#
loop_
_entity_poly.entity_id
_entity_poly.type
_entity_poly.pdbx_seq_one_letter_code
_entity_poly.pdbx_strand_id
1 'polypeptide(L)'
;IAHHARAWAVKGFFMAFMLAIVPGGFGAFIRGDMSEVLSSPTALAMWLITFMFMIDVAFATVGYVLTIKPLDAHIRTANPFAAAWMAALICYPPFILMGDGGPLDYHQGTNGPDGWAVWFAGHPILLSIWGAALVGLTGIYAWATMAFGFRFSNLTHRGILTHGPYAFSRHPAYLSKNLFWWLAVLPMLPANGDWQDGVRNTLLMAVVSGVYYWRAKTEERHLGLDPAYREYSEWMARNAAIPRFFAWLGGSRRPAAAPGEVA
;
A
#
# COMPACT_ATOMS: atom_id res chain seq x y z
N ILE A 1 20.31 -13.18 -20.47
CA ILE A 1 19.17 -12.80 -21.32
C ILE A 1 17.83 -12.86 -20.55
N ALA A 2 17.40 -14.03 -20.06
CA ALA A 2 16.10 -14.19 -19.37
C ALA A 2 15.86 -13.25 -18.18
N HIS A 3 16.90 -12.91 -17.41
CA HIS A 3 16.81 -11.92 -16.34
C HIS A 3 16.47 -10.51 -16.85
N HIS A 4 17.17 -10.09 -17.90
CA HIS A 4 16.99 -8.76 -18.48
C HIS A 4 15.60 -8.62 -19.13
N ALA A 5 15.14 -9.65 -19.85
CA ALA A 5 13.79 -9.68 -20.42
C ALA A 5 12.71 -9.53 -19.34
N ARG A 6 12.85 -10.22 -18.20
CA ARG A 6 11.92 -10.08 -17.06
C ARG A 6 11.93 -8.66 -16.48
N ALA A 7 13.10 -8.06 -16.30
CA ALA A 7 13.22 -6.68 -15.83
C ALA A 7 12.52 -5.68 -16.76
N TRP A 8 12.68 -5.85 -18.08
CA TRP A 8 11.97 -5.05 -19.07
C TRP A 8 10.47 -5.29 -19.07
N ALA A 9 10.01 -6.53 -18.90
CA ALA A 9 8.58 -6.83 -18.79
C ALA A 9 7.95 -6.12 -17.57
N VAL A 10 8.62 -6.17 -16.41
CA VAL A 10 8.18 -5.44 -15.21
C VAL A 10 8.13 -3.93 -15.48
N LYS A 11 9.22 -3.37 -16.02
CA LYS A 11 9.29 -1.93 -16.31
C LYS A 11 8.21 -1.52 -17.30
N GLY A 12 8.04 -2.24 -18.41
CA GLY A 12 7.03 -1.94 -19.43
C GLY A 12 5.61 -1.97 -18.86
N PHE A 13 5.26 -3.01 -18.11
CA PHE A 13 3.92 -3.16 -17.53
C PHE A 13 3.60 -2.04 -16.53
N PHE A 14 4.43 -1.85 -15.50
CA PHE A 14 4.12 -0.88 -14.46
C PHE A 14 4.37 0.57 -14.87
N MET A 15 5.36 0.85 -15.72
CA MET A 15 5.58 2.21 -16.21
C MET A 15 4.40 2.69 -17.04
N ALA A 16 3.83 1.83 -17.91
CA ALA A 16 2.64 2.16 -18.68
C ALA A 16 1.45 2.47 -17.76
N PHE A 17 1.21 1.61 -16.75
CA PHE A 17 0.16 1.86 -15.75
C PHE A 17 0.37 3.20 -15.03
N MET A 18 1.57 3.44 -14.48
CA MET A 18 1.86 4.66 -13.72
C MET A 18 1.70 5.92 -14.58
N LEU A 19 2.20 5.91 -15.82
CA LEU A 19 2.03 7.02 -16.76
C LEU A 19 0.57 7.28 -17.14
N ALA A 20 -0.28 6.24 -17.17
CA ALA A 20 -1.70 6.39 -17.47
C ALA A 20 -2.48 7.07 -16.33
N ILE A 21 -2.08 6.86 -15.08
CA ILE A 21 -2.83 7.35 -13.91
C ILE A 21 -2.36 8.72 -13.39
N VAL A 22 -1.08 9.09 -13.57
CA VAL A 22 -0.54 10.40 -13.12
C VAL A 22 -1.38 11.59 -13.62
N PRO A 23 -1.74 11.71 -14.92
CA PRO A 23 -2.41 12.89 -15.42
C PRO A 23 -3.79 13.15 -14.78
N GLY A 24 -4.53 12.07 -14.48
CA GLY A 24 -5.83 12.16 -13.81
C GLY A 24 -5.71 12.75 -12.40
N GLY A 25 -4.81 12.18 -11.59
CA GLY A 25 -4.55 12.66 -10.23
C GLY A 25 -4.01 14.09 -10.19
N PHE A 26 -3.07 14.42 -11.08
CA PHE A 26 -2.51 15.76 -11.19
C PHE A 26 -3.55 16.80 -11.62
N GLY A 27 -4.43 16.43 -12.56
CA GLY A 27 -5.53 17.28 -12.98
C GLY A 27 -6.52 17.57 -11.85
N ALA A 28 -6.86 16.55 -11.04
CA ALA A 28 -7.73 16.73 -9.87
C ALA A 28 -7.09 17.68 -8.83
N PHE A 29 -5.77 17.56 -8.62
CA PHE A 29 -5.04 18.41 -7.69
C PHE A 29 -5.02 19.88 -8.13
N ILE A 30 -4.64 20.18 -9.37
CA ILE A 30 -4.52 21.58 -9.86
C ILE A 30 -5.87 22.28 -9.91
N ARG A 31 -6.94 21.54 -10.25
CA ARG A 31 -8.29 22.10 -10.33
C ARG A 31 -8.98 22.21 -8.96
N GLY A 32 -8.33 21.78 -7.88
CA GLY A 32 -8.90 21.85 -6.54
C GLY A 32 -9.14 23.29 -6.11
N ASP A 33 -10.38 23.62 -5.77
CA ASP A 33 -10.75 24.93 -5.21
C ASP A 33 -10.39 24.98 -3.71
N MET A 34 -9.43 25.84 -3.34
CA MET A 34 -9.00 25.97 -1.94
C MET A 34 -10.12 26.43 -1.00
N SER A 35 -11.11 27.17 -1.51
CA SER A 35 -12.27 27.57 -0.71
C SER A 35 -13.15 26.38 -0.35
N GLU A 36 -13.31 25.42 -1.26
CA GLU A 36 -14.01 24.16 -1.02
C GLU A 36 -13.20 23.24 -0.10
N VAL A 37 -11.90 23.11 -0.33
CA VAL A 37 -11.00 22.28 0.49
C VAL A 37 -11.00 22.71 1.95
N LEU A 38 -11.01 24.02 2.21
CA LEU A 38 -10.98 24.58 3.57
C LEU A 38 -12.39 24.78 4.16
N SER A 39 -13.45 24.42 3.43
CA SER A 39 -14.84 24.55 3.91
C SER A 39 -15.16 23.65 5.09
N SER A 40 -14.51 22.49 5.18
CA SER A 40 -14.72 21.53 6.27
C SER A 40 -13.51 20.61 6.48
N PRO A 41 -13.32 20.04 7.69
CA PRO A 41 -12.28 19.04 7.94
C PRO A 41 -12.40 17.80 7.04
N THR A 42 -13.63 17.40 6.68
CA THR A 42 -13.89 16.27 5.77
C THR A 42 -13.40 16.58 4.36
N ALA A 43 -13.72 17.76 3.81
CA ALA A 43 -13.25 18.19 2.50
C ALA A 43 -11.71 18.26 2.46
N LEU A 44 -11.10 18.82 3.51
CA LEU A 44 -9.65 18.85 3.67
C LEU A 44 -9.05 17.43 3.70
N ALA A 45 -9.65 16.51 4.45
CA ALA A 45 -9.18 15.12 4.52
C ALA A 45 -9.24 14.43 3.16
N MET A 46 -10.35 14.54 2.42
CA MET A 46 -10.50 13.97 1.07
C MET A 46 -9.46 14.53 0.10
N TRP A 47 -9.23 15.83 0.15
CA TRP A 47 -8.22 16.49 -0.67
C TRP A 47 -6.80 16.01 -0.33
N LEU A 48 -6.45 15.93 0.96
CA LEU A 48 -5.15 15.42 1.42
C LEU A 48 -4.93 13.96 1.02
N ILE A 49 -5.95 13.11 1.15
CA ILE A 49 -5.92 11.72 0.70
C ILE A 49 -5.61 11.64 -0.80
N THR A 50 -6.35 12.40 -1.61
CA THR A 50 -6.16 12.47 -3.08
C THR A 50 -4.74 12.95 -3.42
N PHE A 51 -4.28 14.00 -2.75
CA PHE A 51 -2.94 14.55 -2.94
C PHE A 51 -1.84 13.54 -2.59
N MET A 52 -1.98 12.80 -1.49
CA MET A 52 -1.01 11.77 -1.08
C MET A 52 -0.97 10.60 -2.06
N PHE A 53 -2.11 10.16 -2.61
CA PHE A 53 -2.13 9.17 -3.69
C PHE A 53 -1.49 9.69 -4.97
N MET A 54 -1.66 10.96 -5.31
CA MET A 54 -0.96 11.58 -6.44
C MET A 54 0.56 11.58 -6.21
N ILE A 55 1.05 11.94 -5.01
CA ILE A 55 2.47 11.89 -4.67
C ILE A 55 3.00 10.46 -4.81
N ASP A 56 2.32 9.46 -4.26
CA ASP A 56 2.69 8.04 -4.36
C ASP A 56 2.93 7.65 -5.82
N VAL A 57 1.94 7.92 -6.67
CA VAL A 57 1.96 7.57 -8.08
C VAL A 57 3.01 8.35 -8.86
N ALA A 58 3.23 9.63 -8.54
CA ALA A 58 4.27 10.45 -9.16
C ALA A 58 5.67 9.90 -8.83
N PHE A 59 5.97 9.62 -7.56
CA PHE A 59 7.25 9.03 -7.16
C PHE A 59 7.44 7.64 -7.74
N ALA A 60 6.39 6.82 -7.77
CA ALA A 60 6.43 5.52 -8.43
C ALA A 60 6.78 5.64 -9.92
N THR A 61 6.16 6.60 -10.63
CA THR A 61 6.45 6.90 -12.04
C THR A 61 7.92 7.24 -12.24
N VAL A 62 8.44 8.16 -11.41
CA VAL A 62 9.85 8.55 -11.47
C VAL A 62 10.78 7.36 -11.23
N GLY A 63 10.47 6.48 -10.27
CA GLY A 63 11.25 5.25 -10.03
C GLY A 63 11.30 4.30 -11.24
N TYR A 64 10.22 4.21 -12.02
CA TYR A 64 10.23 3.45 -13.27
C TYR A 64 10.98 4.16 -14.39
N VAL A 65 10.79 5.46 -14.57
CA VAL A 65 11.48 6.25 -15.61
C VAL A 65 12.99 6.23 -15.38
N LEU A 66 13.43 6.58 -14.17
CA LEU A 66 14.83 6.72 -13.78
C LEU A 66 15.49 5.40 -13.35
N THR A 67 15.12 4.28 -13.98
CA THR A 67 15.76 2.97 -13.76
C THR A 67 17.17 2.92 -14.38
N ILE A 68 18.13 3.67 -13.82
CA ILE A 68 19.50 3.82 -14.34
C ILE A 68 20.56 3.58 -13.26
N LYS A 69 21.76 3.14 -13.67
CA LYS A 69 22.86 2.84 -12.74
C LYS A 69 23.45 4.05 -12.01
N PRO A 70 23.62 5.25 -12.62
CA PRO A 70 24.23 6.40 -11.92
C PRO A 70 23.46 6.86 -10.68
N LEU A 71 22.14 6.65 -10.65
CA LEU A 71 21.29 6.99 -9.51
C LEU A 71 21.15 5.82 -8.51
N ASP A 72 21.89 4.73 -8.73
CA ASP A 72 21.72 3.46 -8.02
C ASP A 72 20.24 2.99 -7.96
N ALA A 73 19.52 3.23 -9.07
CA ALA A 73 18.10 2.96 -9.23
C ALA A 73 17.81 1.83 -10.24
N HIS A 74 18.87 1.19 -10.74
CA HIS A 74 18.76 0.08 -11.67
C HIS A 74 18.15 -1.18 -11.02
N ILE A 75 17.48 -2.00 -11.83
CA ILE A 75 16.98 -3.31 -11.40
C ILE A 75 18.18 -4.24 -11.17
N ARG A 76 18.42 -4.63 -9.91
CA ARG A 76 19.42 -5.66 -9.57
C ARG A 76 18.88 -7.03 -9.91
N THR A 77 17.69 -7.35 -9.41
CA THR A 77 16.95 -8.56 -9.82
C THR A 77 15.46 -8.31 -10.07
N ALA A 78 14.86 -9.02 -11.03
CA ALA A 78 13.42 -9.09 -11.22
C ALA A 78 12.87 -10.43 -10.69
N ASN A 79 11.70 -10.39 -10.04
CA ASN A 79 11.11 -11.53 -9.34
C ASN A 79 10.87 -12.70 -10.31
N PRO A 80 11.52 -13.87 -10.09
CA PRO A 80 11.39 -15.02 -10.98
C PRO A 80 10.09 -15.82 -10.76
N PHE A 81 9.38 -15.61 -9.65
CA PHE A 81 8.29 -16.49 -9.24
C PHE A 81 6.96 -16.09 -9.91
N ALA A 82 6.34 -17.02 -10.64
CA ALA A 82 5.03 -16.81 -11.26
C ALA A 82 3.95 -16.43 -10.23
N ALA A 83 4.02 -16.97 -9.01
CA ALA A 83 3.13 -16.61 -7.91
C ALA A 83 3.21 -15.11 -7.56
N ALA A 84 4.40 -14.49 -7.63
CA ALA A 84 4.56 -13.07 -7.36
C ALA A 84 3.90 -12.22 -8.45
N TRP A 85 4.06 -12.61 -9.71
CA TRP A 85 3.38 -11.99 -10.83
C TRP A 85 1.87 -12.10 -10.71
N MET A 86 1.33 -13.28 -10.40
CA MET A 86 -0.10 -13.48 -10.21
C MET A 86 -0.67 -12.59 -9.09
N ALA A 87 -0.03 -12.58 -7.93
CA ALA A 87 -0.42 -11.72 -6.81
C ALA A 87 -0.37 -10.22 -7.16
N ALA A 88 0.58 -9.81 -8.02
CA ALA A 88 0.65 -8.45 -8.51
C ALA A 88 -0.45 -8.15 -9.54
N LEU A 89 -0.65 -8.99 -10.55
CA LEU A 89 -1.61 -8.76 -11.64
C LEU A 89 -3.04 -8.62 -11.12
N ILE A 90 -3.44 -9.40 -10.11
CA ILE A 90 -4.74 -9.25 -9.43
C ILE A 90 -4.97 -7.82 -8.93
N CYS A 91 -3.89 -7.09 -8.63
CA CYS A 91 -3.92 -5.76 -8.04
C CYS A 91 -3.77 -4.59 -9.04
N TYR A 92 -3.56 -4.85 -10.33
CA TYR A 92 -3.25 -3.81 -11.32
C TYR A 92 -4.02 -3.99 -12.65
N PRO A 93 -4.50 -2.91 -13.26
CA PRO A 93 -5.08 -2.96 -14.60
C PRO A 93 -4.12 -3.59 -15.64
N PRO A 94 -4.65 -4.28 -16.66
CA PRO A 94 -6.06 -4.56 -16.92
C PRO A 94 -6.63 -5.77 -16.15
N PHE A 95 -5.85 -6.40 -15.27
CA PHE A 95 -6.21 -7.65 -14.59
C PHE A 95 -6.74 -7.46 -13.16
N ILE A 96 -7.01 -6.20 -12.78
CA ILE A 96 -7.46 -5.87 -11.44
C ILE A 96 -8.79 -6.58 -11.14
N LEU A 97 -8.82 -7.37 -10.06
CA LEU A 97 -10.01 -8.16 -9.72
C LEU A 97 -10.93 -7.48 -8.70
N MET A 98 -10.38 -6.56 -7.90
CA MET A 98 -11.12 -5.82 -6.87
C MET A 98 -11.54 -4.41 -7.30
N GLY A 99 -11.51 -4.14 -8.61
CA GLY A 99 -12.10 -2.92 -9.16
C GLY A 99 -13.62 -3.04 -9.29
N ASP A 100 -14.29 -1.92 -9.59
CA ASP A 100 -15.75 -1.84 -9.71
C ASP A 100 -16.30 -2.89 -10.69
N GLY A 101 -17.29 -3.66 -10.24
CA GLY A 101 -17.88 -4.77 -11.01
C GLY A 101 -16.99 -6.01 -11.17
N GLY A 102 -15.80 -6.02 -10.57
CA GLY A 102 -14.88 -7.14 -10.57
C GLY A 102 -15.30 -8.29 -9.63
N PRO A 103 -14.71 -9.48 -9.78
CA PRO A 103 -15.07 -10.64 -8.97
C PRO A 103 -14.71 -10.50 -7.48
N LEU A 104 -13.78 -9.60 -7.13
CA LEU A 104 -13.42 -9.26 -5.75
C LEU A 104 -13.93 -7.88 -5.34
N ASP A 105 -14.94 -7.35 -6.04
CA ASP A 105 -15.55 -6.07 -5.70
C ASP A 105 -16.34 -6.16 -4.37
N TYR A 106 -15.87 -5.40 -3.40
CA TYR A 106 -16.37 -5.34 -2.02
C TYR A 106 -17.23 -4.09 -1.74
N HIS A 107 -17.65 -3.35 -2.78
CA HIS A 107 -18.44 -2.12 -2.62
C HIS A 107 -19.95 -2.31 -2.78
N GLN A 108 -20.43 -3.55 -2.91
CA GLN A 108 -21.84 -3.80 -3.24
C GLN A 108 -22.77 -3.21 -2.16
N GLY A 109 -23.65 -2.29 -2.55
CA GLY A 109 -24.55 -1.64 -1.61
C GLY A 109 -23.88 -0.67 -0.64
N THR A 110 -22.57 -0.41 -0.74
CA THR A 110 -21.88 0.63 0.04
C THR A 110 -21.99 1.99 -0.66
N ASN A 111 -21.53 3.05 0.00
CA ASN A 111 -21.43 4.39 -0.59
C ASN A 111 -20.12 4.59 -1.39
N GLY A 112 -19.59 3.52 -1.97
CA GLY A 112 -18.35 3.55 -2.76
C GLY A 112 -17.07 3.61 -1.91
N PRO A 113 -15.94 4.03 -2.50
CA PRO A 113 -14.63 4.01 -1.85
C PRO A 113 -14.50 5.00 -0.67
N ASP A 114 -15.37 6.01 -0.63
CA ASP A 114 -15.39 7.09 0.37
C ASP A 114 -16.60 7.00 1.31
N GLY A 115 -17.14 5.78 1.49
CA GLY A 115 -18.40 5.57 2.21
C GLY A 115 -18.42 6.05 3.67
N TRP A 116 -17.26 6.17 4.31
CA TRP A 116 -17.11 6.73 5.66
C TRP A 116 -17.72 8.13 5.81
N ALA A 117 -17.60 8.99 4.79
CA ALA A 117 -18.07 10.37 4.87
C ALA A 117 -19.61 10.44 4.88
N VAL A 118 -20.26 9.49 4.20
CA VAL A 118 -21.72 9.37 4.19
C VAL A 118 -22.21 8.76 5.49
N TRP A 119 -21.58 7.67 5.96
CA TRP A 119 -21.98 6.98 7.19
C TRP A 119 -21.90 7.84 8.44
N PHE A 120 -20.90 8.72 8.52
CA PHE A 120 -20.73 9.62 9.65
C PHE A 120 -21.29 11.02 9.40
N ALA A 121 -22.10 11.21 8.35
CA ALA A 121 -22.78 12.47 8.10
C ALA A 121 -23.59 12.90 9.33
N GLY A 122 -23.56 14.20 9.65
CA GLY A 122 -24.18 14.75 10.86
C GLY A 122 -23.35 14.61 12.16
N HIS A 123 -22.21 13.90 12.12
CA HIS A 123 -21.31 13.74 13.27
C HIS A 123 -19.93 14.40 12.99
N PRO A 124 -19.81 15.75 13.07
CA PRO A 124 -18.62 16.47 12.60
C PRO A 124 -17.33 16.12 13.36
N ILE A 125 -17.42 15.84 14.66
CA ILE A 125 -16.24 15.41 15.45
C ILE A 125 -15.76 14.04 14.99
N LEU A 126 -16.69 13.10 14.79
CA LEU A 126 -16.35 11.75 14.33
C LEU A 126 -15.75 11.79 12.92
N LEU A 127 -16.35 12.56 12.01
CA LEU A 127 -15.81 12.79 10.67
C LEU A 127 -14.38 13.34 10.71
N SER A 128 -14.10 14.29 11.60
CA SER A 128 -12.77 14.88 11.72
C SER A 128 -11.74 13.86 12.21
N ILE A 129 -12.09 13.06 13.22
CA ILE A 129 -11.22 12.01 13.76
C ILE A 129 -10.98 10.92 12.70
N TRP A 130 -12.04 10.48 12.02
CA TRP A 130 -11.96 9.43 11.01
C TRP A 130 -11.16 9.88 9.78
N GLY A 131 -11.43 11.10 9.30
CA GLY A 131 -10.67 11.73 8.23
C GLY A 131 -9.19 11.88 8.58
N ALA A 132 -8.86 12.31 9.81
CA ALA A 132 -7.48 12.38 10.27
C ALA A 132 -6.79 11.00 10.30
N ALA A 133 -7.50 9.94 10.71
CA ALA A 133 -6.98 8.58 10.67
C ALA A 133 -6.68 8.12 9.22
N LEU A 134 -7.61 8.37 8.29
CA LEU A 134 -7.44 8.05 6.87
C LEU A 134 -6.27 8.83 6.25
N VAL A 135 -6.15 10.13 6.53
CA VAL A 135 -5.02 10.97 6.12
C VAL A 135 -3.70 10.44 6.69
N GLY A 136 -3.68 10.02 7.95
CA GLY A 136 -2.51 9.40 8.57
C GLY A 136 -2.10 8.11 7.86
N LEU A 137 -3.06 7.26 7.51
CA LEU A 137 -2.80 6.02 6.77
C LEU A 137 -2.29 6.30 5.35
N THR A 138 -2.89 7.24 4.61
CA THR A 138 -2.39 7.62 3.28
C THR A 138 -1.03 8.30 3.36
N GLY A 139 -0.76 9.04 4.44
CA GLY A 139 0.54 9.64 4.71
C GLY A 139 1.62 8.59 4.90
N ILE A 140 1.37 7.54 5.69
CA ILE A 140 2.29 6.40 5.85
C ILE A 140 2.51 5.68 4.51
N TYR A 141 1.44 5.50 3.74
CA TYR A 141 1.50 4.87 2.42
C TYR A 141 2.39 5.66 1.45
N ALA A 142 2.17 6.97 1.32
CA ALA A 142 3.00 7.85 0.48
C ALA A 142 4.44 7.95 1.01
N TRP A 143 4.64 8.00 2.33
CA TRP A 143 5.97 8.03 2.95
C TRP A 143 6.78 6.77 2.62
N ALA A 144 6.15 5.60 2.60
CA ALA A 144 6.80 4.36 2.20
C ALA A 144 7.34 4.41 0.76
N THR A 145 6.55 4.95 -0.17
CA THR A 145 6.98 5.13 -1.57
C THR A 145 8.06 6.19 -1.71
N MET A 146 7.92 7.34 -1.04
CA MET A 146 8.94 8.39 -1.05
C MET A 146 10.26 7.94 -0.45
N ALA A 147 10.24 7.11 0.60
CA ALA A 147 11.46 6.55 1.20
C ALA A 147 12.26 5.73 0.17
N PHE A 148 11.58 4.98 -0.69
CA PHE A 148 12.24 4.29 -1.82
C PHE A 148 12.79 5.25 -2.88
N GLY A 149 12.15 6.41 -3.08
CA GLY A 149 12.57 7.40 -4.07
C GLY A 149 12.70 6.79 -5.47
N PHE A 150 13.84 7.02 -6.12
CA PHE A 150 14.13 6.47 -7.46
C PHE A 150 14.22 4.93 -7.49
N ARG A 151 14.34 4.27 -6.34
CA ARG A 151 14.43 2.81 -6.24
C ARG A 151 13.06 2.15 -6.15
N PHE A 152 11.96 2.91 -6.09
CA PHE A 152 10.63 2.32 -6.05
C PHE A 152 10.36 1.49 -7.29
N SER A 153 9.94 0.24 -7.09
CA SER A 153 9.45 -0.62 -8.16
C SER A 153 8.80 -1.88 -7.59
N ASN A 154 7.73 -2.33 -8.24
CA ASN A 154 7.09 -3.60 -7.98
C ASN A 154 7.91 -4.75 -8.57
N LEU A 155 7.83 -5.93 -7.96
CA LEU A 155 8.43 -7.17 -8.48
C LEU A 155 9.95 -7.09 -8.76
N THR A 156 10.67 -6.11 -8.22
CA THR A 156 12.12 -6.00 -8.40
C THR A 156 12.84 -5.79 -7.09
N HIS A 157 14.11 -6.18 -7.08
CA HIS A 157 15.05 -5.85 -6.04
C HIS A 157 15.92 -4.69 -6.55
N ARG A 158 15.81 -3.54 -5.89
CA ARG A 158 16.59 -2.32 -6.17
C ARG A 158 17.24 -1.75 -4.92
N GLY A 159 17.39 -2.57 -3.89
CA GLY A 159 17.95 -2.21 -2.60
C GLY A 159 16.98 -2.49 -1.46
N ILE A 160 17.57 -2.75 -0.31
CA ILE A 160 16.84 -3.00 0.92
C ILE A 160 16.83 -1.72 1.73
N LEU A 161 15.65 -1.27 2.11
CA LEU A 161 15.46 -0.12 2.99
C LEU A 161 15.21 -0.61 4.40
N THR A 162 15.89 -0.01 5.36
CA THR A 162 15.84 -0.36 6.78
C THR A 162 15.45 0.82 7.68
N HIS A 163 15.19 1.99 7.09
CA HIS A 163 14.92 3.25 7.78
C HIS A 163 13.56 3.84 7.37
N GLY A 164 13.18 4.94 8.03
CA GLY A 164 11.88 5.57 7.82
C GLY A 164 10.72 4.61 8.18
N PRO A 165 9.72 4.43 7.31
CA PRO A 165 8.58 3.56 7.63
C PRO A 165 8.99 2.08 7.66
N TYR A 166 10.10 1.71 7.01
CA TYR A 166 10.64 0.35 6.99
C TYR A 166 11.31 -0.07 8.31
N ALA A 167 11.52 0.87 9.25
CA ALA A 167 11.95 0.53 10.61
C ALA A 167 10.80 -0.08 11.45
N PHE A 168 9.54 0.17 11.07
CA PHE A 168 8.35 -0.25 11.83
C PHE A 168 7.69 -1.51 11.27
N SER A 169 7.68 -1.67 9.94
CA SER A 169 7.12 -2.82 9.22
C SER A 169 7.96 -3.15 7.99
N ARG A 170 7.96 -4.41 7.55
CA ARG A 170 8.58 -4.82 6.26
C ARG A 170 7.78 -4.29 5.07
N HIS A 171 6.48 -4.10 5.25
CA HIS A 171 5.56 -3.65 4.22
C HIS A 171 4.61 -2.57 4.75
N PRO A 172 5.13 -1.39 5.12
CA PRO A 172 4.32 -0.30 5.68
C PRO A 172 3.24 0.16 4.70
N ALA A 173 3.56 0.24 3.40
CA ALA A 173 2.61 0.58 2.36
C ALA A 173 1.42 -0.40 2.30
N TYR A 174 1.68 -1.72 2.27
CA TYR A 174 0.62 -2.72 2.19
C TYR A 174 -0.27 -2.72 3.44
N LEU A 175 0.33 -2.60 4.63
CA LEU A 175 -0.43 -2.51 5.87
C LEU A 175 -1.34 -1.27 5.89
N SER A 176 -0.76 -0.11 5.59
CA SER A 176 -1.49 1.16 5.66
C SER A 176 -2.60 1.24 4.63
N LYS A 177 -2.33 0.81 3.39
CA LYS A 177 -3.32 0.77 2.31
C LYS A 177 -4.49 -0.16 2.63
N ASN A 178 -4.19 -1.31 3.23
CA ASN A 178 -5.24 -2.26 3.57
C ASN A 178 -6.13 -1.73 4.70
N LEU A 179 -5.54 -1.18 5.76
CA LEU A 179 -6.30 -0.50 6.82
C LEU A 179 -7.12 0.67 6.28
N PHE A 180 -6.55 1.46 5.36
CA PHE A 180 -7.24 2.56 4.72
C PHE A 180 -8.53 2.09 4.04
N TRP A 181 -8.48 1.02 3.23
CA TRP A 181 -9.68 0.51 2.57
C TRP A 181 -10.75 -0.01 3.53
N TRP A 182 -10.35 -0.69 4.60
CA TRP A 182 -11.28 -1.12 5.65
C TRP A 182 -12.01 0.07 6.28
N LEU A 183 -11.29 1.17 6.58
CA LEU A 183 -11.86 2.35 7.24
C LEU A 183 -12.59 3.30 6.28
N ALA A 184 -12.18 3.37 5.02
CA ALA A 184 -12.77 4.29 4.04
C ALA A 184 -14.09 3.74 3.50
N VAL A 185 -14.14 2.44 3.18
CA VAL A 185 -15.32 1.82 2.55
C VAL A 185 -16.34 1.37 3.57
N LEU A 186 -15.88 0.94 4.75
CA LEU A 186 -16.72 0.34 5.79
C LEU A 186 -17.52 -0.87 5.25
N PRO A 187 -16.86 -1.94 4.75
CA PRO A 187 -17.52 -3.00 3.98
C PRO A 187 -18.60 -3.77 4.75
N MET A 188 -18.53 -3.81 6.08
CA MET A 188 -19.54 -4.44 6.94
C MET A 188 -20.83 -3.60 7.09
N LEU A 189 -20.84 -2.36 6.59
CA LEU A 189 -21.96 -1.42 6.69
C LEU A 189 -22.41 -0.99 5.29
N PRO A 190 -23.18 -1.81 4.56
CA PRO A 190 -23.81 -1.39 3.32
C PRO A 190 -24.99 -0.44 3.62
N ALA A 191 -25.15 0.58 2.79
CA ALA A 191 -26.14 1.64 2.96
C ALA A 191 -27.55 1.24 2.48
N ASN A 192 -27.68 0.12 1.77
CA ASN A 192 -28.96 -0.40 1.28
C ASN A 192 -29.75 -1.18 2.35
N GLY A 193 -29.19 -1.38 3.55
CA GLY A 193 -29.84 -2.12 4.63
C GLY A 193 -29.78 -3.65 4.49
N ASP A 194 -29.10 -4.18 3.47
CA ASP A 194 -28.95 -5.63 3.28
C ASP A 194 -27.74 -6.16 4.05
N TRP A 195 -27.98 -6.95 5.09
CA TRP A 195 -26.91 -7.55 5.88
C TRP A 195 -26.08 -8.57 5.08
N GLN A 196 -26.67 -9.19 4.03
CA GLN A 196 -25.97 -10.16 3.18
C GLN A 196 -24.85 -9.48 2.40
N ASP A 197 -25.10 -8.27 1.90
CA ASP A 197 -24.08 -7.44 1.27
C ASP A 197 -22.96 -7.09 2.25
N GLY A 198 -23.30 -6.82 3.52
CA GLY A 198 -22.31 -6.54 4.56
C GLY A 198 -21.38 -7.73 4.82
N VAL A 199 -21.95 -8.94 4.90
CA VAL A 199 -21.17 -10.18 5.04
C VAL A 199 -20.32 -10.44 3.79
N ARG A 200 -20.91 -10.35 2.60
CA ARG A 200 -20.24 -10.54 1.31
C ARG A 200 -19.04 -9.60 1.18
N ASN A 201 -19.25 -8.31 1.36
CA ASN A 201 -18.21 -7.27 1.21
C ASN A 201 -17.10 -7.45 2.24
N THR A 202 -17.45 -7.79 3.49
CA THR A 202 -16.45 -8.06 4.54
C THR A 202 -15.58 -9.25 4.18
N LEU A 203 -16.17 -10.34 3.69
CA LEU A 203 -15.43 -11.52 3.24
C LEU A 203 -14.54 -11.21 2.04
N LEU A 204 -15.06 -10.47 1.05
CA LEU A 204 -14.28 -10.05 -0.12
C LEU A 204 -13.14 -9.11 0.26
N MET A 205 -13.36 -8.15 1.15
CA MET A 205 -12.30 -7.29 1.68
C MET A 205 -11.24 -8.12 2.40
N ALA A 206 -11.61 -9.14 3.18
CA ALA A 206 -10.66 -10.05 3.80
C ALA A 206 -9.86 -10.86 2.77
N VAL A 207 -10.47 -11.27 1.65
CA VAL A 207 -9.76 -11.88 0.52
C VAL A 207 -8.79 -10.90 -0.12
N VAL A 208 -9.20 -9.64 -0.35
CA VAL A 208 -8.32 -8.58 -0.87
C VAL A 208 -7.12 -8.35 0.08
N SER A 209 -7.34 -8.30 1.40
CA SER A 209 -6.27 -8.30 2.40
C SER A 209 -5.35 -9.52 2.27
N GLY A 210 -5.91 -10.70 2.04
CA GLY A 210 -5.17 -11.94 1.77
C GLY A 210 -4.30 -11.85 0.53
N VAL A 211 -4.76 -11.22 -0.55
CA VAL A 211 -3.95 -10.99 -1.77
C VAL A 211 -2.75 -10.09 -1.46
N TYR A 212 -2.93 -9.01 -0.68
CA TYR A 212 -1.82 -8.15 -0.28
C TYR A 212 -0.83 -8.86 0.65
N TYR A 213 -1.31 -9.72 1.55
CA TYR A 213 -0.44 -10.57 2.36
C TYR A 213 0.35 -11.57 1.50
N TRP A 214 -0.30 -12.20 0.52
CA TRP A 214 0.36 -13.12 -0.40
C TRP A 214 1.42 -12.39 -1.23
N ARG A 215 1.09 -11.21 -1.74
CA ARG A 215 2.04 -10.34 -2.45
C ARG A 215 3.25 -10.01 -1.59
N ALA A 216 3.04 -9.58 -0.35
CA ALA A 216 4.11 -9.35 0.62
C ALA A 216 5.01 -10.59 0.73
N LYS A 217 4.44 -11.78 0.99
CA LYS A 217 5.22 -13.01 1.15
C LYS A 217 6.03 -13.40 -0.08
N THR A 218 5.47 -13.22 -1.28
CA THR A 218 6.23 -13.48 -2.52
C THR A 218 7.35 -12.47 -2.76
N GLU A 219 7.20 -11.24 -2.27
CA GLU A 219 8.24 -10.22 -2.27
C GLU A 219 9.35 -10.58 -1.28
N GLU A 220 9.00 -10.93 -0.02
CA GLU A 220 9.96 -11.40 0.99
C GLU A 220 10.74 -12.63 0.50
N ARG A 221 10.09 -13.55 -0.23
CA ARG A 221 10.74 -14.72 -0.83
C ARG A 221 11.81 -14.34 -1.86
N HIS A 222 11.52 -13.34 -2.69
CA HIS A 222 12.48 -12.85 -3.69
C HIS A 222 13.61 -12.05 -3.04
N LEU A 223 13.29 -11.14 -2.13
CA LEU A 223 14.27 -10.34 -1.42
C LEU A 223 15.15 -11.19 -0.50
N GLY A 224 14.62 -12.27 0.08
CA GLY A 224 15.37 -13.23 0.89
C GLY A 224 16.45 -14.02 0.15
N LEU A 225 16.62 -13.82 -1.16
CA LEU A 225 17.81 -14.27 -1.88
C LEU A 225 19.02 -13.38 -1.58
N ASP A 226 18.80 -12.15 -1.13
CA ASP A 226 19.83 -11.18 -0.74
C ASP A 226 20.18 -11.32 0.76
N PRO A 227 21.47 -11.47 1.12
CA PRO A 227 21.90 -11.51 2.52
C PRO A 227 21.48 -10.28 3.35
N ALA A 228 21.50 -9.07 2.77
CA ALA A 228 21.13 -7.85 3.47
C ALA A 228 19.65 -7.85 3.86
N TYR A 229 18.78 -8.46 3.04
CA TYR A 229 17.37 -8.61 3.39
C TYR A 229 17.17 -9.63 4.51
N ARG A 230 17.97 -10.70 4.56
CA ARG A 230 17.89 -11.69 5.65
C ARG A 230 18.26 -11.04 6.98
N GLU A 231 19.35 -10.29 7.01
CA GLU A 231 19.79 -9.53 8.19
C GLU A 231 18.69 -8.54 8.63
N TYR A 232 18.15 -7.77 7.69
CA TYR A 232 17.03 -6.86 7.97
C TYR A 232 15.80 -7.61 8.50
N SER A 233 15.42 -8.73 7.90
CA SER A 233 14.26 -9.53 8.31
C SER A 233 14.43 -10.11 9.72
N GLU A 234 15.64 -10.54 10.06
CA GLU A 234 15.98 -11.00 11.41
C GLU A 234 15.96 -9.86 12.43
N TRP A 235 16.52 -8.70 12.08
CA TRP A 235 16.45 -7.50 12.92
C TRP A 235 15.00 -7.07 13.15
N MET A 236 14.17 -7.07 12.11
CA MET A 236 12.74 -6.73 12.17
C MET A 236 11.99 -7.66 13.11
N ALA A 237 12.28 -8.96 13.07
CA ALA A 237 11.64 -9.94 13.94
C ALA A 237 11.97 -9.71 15.42
N ARG A 238 13.13 -9.12 15.73
CA ARG A 238 13.58 -8.83 17.10
C ARG A 238 13.12 -7.46 17.60
N ASN A 239 13.12 -6.45 16.74
CA ASN A 239 13.08 -5.05 17.17
C ASN A 239 11.79 -4.30 16.79
N ALA A 240 11.18 -4.60 15.65
CA ALA A 240 10.15 -3.74 15.10
C ALA A 240 8.80 -3.84 15.84
N ALA A 241 8.16 -2.70 16.05
CA ALA A 241 6.94 -2.58 16.86
C ALA A 241 5.78 -3.44 16.33
N ILE A 242 5.54 -3.42 15.01
CA ILE A 242 4.38 -4.10 14.42
C ILE A 242 4.53 -5.64 14.48
N PRO A 243 5.64 -6.25 14.03
CA PRO A 243 5.85 -7.69 14.23
C PRO A 243 5.78 -8.12 15.69
N ARG A 244 6.34 -7.32 16.62
CA ARG A 244 6.28 -7.61 18.06
C ARG A 244 4.86 -7.57 18.61
N PHE A 245 4.05 -6.62 18.17
CA PHE A 245 2.64 -6.54 18.54
C PHE A 245 1.87 -7.81 18.11
N PHE A 246 2.04 -8.25 16.86
CA PHE A 246 1.41 -9.48 16.38
C PHE A 246 1.97 -10.76 17.03
N ALA A 247 3.28 -10.80 17.32
CA ALA A 247 3.89 -11.93 18.05
C ALA A 247 3.37 -12.01 19.49
N TRP A 248 3.19 -10.87 20.15
CA TRP A 248 2.57 -10.77 21.47
C TRP A 248 1.12 -11.24 21.45
N LEU A 249 0.30 -10.78 20.49
CA LEU A 249 -1.07 -11.25 20.32
C LEU A 249 -1.15 -12.76 20.05
N GLY A 250 -0.20 -13.31 19.30
CA GLY A 250 -0.11 -14.74 19.00
C GLY A 250 0.51 -15.60 20.11
N GLY A 251 0.72 -15.06 21.32
CA GLY A 251 1.25 -15.81 22.46
C GLY A 251 2.75 -16.16 22.38
N SER A 252 3.47 -15.68 21.36
CA SER A 252 4.90 -15.89 21.21
C SER A 252 5.69 -14.91 22.06
N ARG A 253 5.98 -15.28 23.32
CA ARG A 253 7.02 -14.63 24.12
C ARG A 253 8.40 -15.11 23.64
N ARG A 254 8.93 -14.51 22.57
CA ARG A 254 10.37 -14.66 22.30
C ARG A 254 11.15 -13.84 23.33
N PRO A 255 12.21 -14.39 23.95
CA PRO A 255 13.00 -13.64 24.92
C PRO A 255 13.60 -12.41 24.24
N ALA A 256 13.51 -11.25 24.89
CA ALA A 256 14.36 -10.12 24.53
C ALA A 256 15.82 -10.57 24.70
N ALA A 257 16.62 -10.53 23.63
CA ALA A 257 18.05 -10.80 23.75
C ALA A 257 18.66 -9.71 24.64
N ALA A 258 19.47 -10.14 25.61
CA ALA A 258 20.18 -9.27 26.54
C ALA A 258 21.08 -8.26 25.79
N PRO A 259 21.33 -7.07 26.35
CA PRO A 259 22.27 -6.11 25.76
C PRO A 259 23.63 -6.78 25.62
N GLY A 260 24.11 -6.93 24.40
CA GLY A 260 25.46 -7.43 24.14
C GLY A 260 26.48 -6.47 24.72
N GLU A 261 27.37 -7.01 25.56
CA GLU A 261 28.56 -6.35 26.06
C GLU A 261 29.37 -5.75 24.90
N VAL A 262 29.68 -4.47 25.05
CA VAL A 262 30.75 -3.82 24.31
C VAL A 262 32.06 -4.30 24.93
N ALA A 263 32.86 -5.03 24.17
CA ALA A 263 34.28 -5.27 24.43
C ALA A 263 35.04 -5.14 23.11
#